data_AF-A0A927CB17-F1
#
_entry.id   AF-A0A927CB17-F1
#
_cell.length_a   1.000
_cell.length_b   1.000
_cell.length_c   1.000
_cell.angle_alpha   90.00
_cell.angle_beta   90.00
_cell.angle_gamma   90.00
#
_symmetry.space_group_name_H-M   'P 1'
#
loop_
_entity.id
_entity.type
_entity.pdbx_description
1 polymer ?
#
loop_
_entity_poly.entity_id
_entity_poly.type
_entity_poly.pdbx_seq_one_letter_code
_entity_poly.pdbx_strand_id
1 'polypeptide(L)'
;MKQSTKREAAAGRGAADIARSGQTGTAAMNPFHRSGTAELHNAHRTVGNRAVQRMVAKTMSPDTDTEARSGTGRAVVQRMPDVSSFKKSTAVTFMRRSKIKQVDQALAAYNALGEREFANRSAGLGAIIQECDTYLAHPKAHPGRVSGVTDLKEHACKELVIMDILTEADTLEGADKFLKLYEAHDAWLLVKDAVPRLDKYDINQILFSSLQELRSAPGETEKVLEHELAQLQEIMNDGDTPEITRKALQEILDNVNKIHMNAMLPGARFTNEKEKQSGIAEKYVVNHNLNAPGGSAERLGSLAHELTHVSISEQFGNTALFFAFDPGTSDDDVMALVEKRHRALDALIAAMDVGGFSKEQADLLRMKLEYPRKGGSGGVLKYVSSFFQSNKITREEKEKAEALVAKGMDNTVIEFDTVINQMLIYMHQWKIPQDNPFYVLLQTVAQDAYDHRMG
;
A
#
# COMPACT_ATOMS: atom_id res chain seq x y z
N MET A 1 11.04 -25.90 -75.36
CA MET A 1 12.52 -25.72 -75.22
C MET A 1 12.88 -25.89 -73.75
N LYS A 2 13.79 -26.83 -73.43
CA LYS A 2 14.42 -27.15 -72.11
C LYS A 2 13.53 -27.88 -71.08
N GLN A 3 13.56 -29.23 -71.04
CA GLN A 3 14.38 -30.15 -70.19
C GLN A 3 13.88 -30.23 -68.72
N SER A 4 13.17 -31.29 -68.28
CA SER A 4 13.64 -32.65 -67.86
C SER A 4 14.62 -32.54 -66.66
N THR A 5 14.45 -33.14 -65.47
CA THR A 5 14.04 -34.51 -65.03
C THR A 5 13.94 -34.45 -63.47
N LYS A 6 12.92 -35.00 -62.74
CA LYS A 6 12.86 -36.35 -62.10
C LYS A 6 14.20 -36.84 -61.50
N ARG A 7 14.35 -37.52 -60.36
CA ARG A 7 13.56 -38.02 -59.21
C ARG A 7 14.55 -38.87 -58.36
N GLU A 8 14.19 -39.18 -57.10
CA GLU A 8 14.59 -40.38 -56.30
C GLU A 8 16.05 -40.49 -55.77
N ALA A 9 16.22 -40.56 -54.43
CA ALA A 9 16.40 -41.75 -53.57
C ALA A 9 17.90 -42.17 -53.48
N ALA A 10 18.51 -42.75 -52.45
CA ALA A 10 18.11 -43.47 -51.23
C ALA A 10 19.30 -43.39 -50.23
N ALA A 11 19.08 -43.34 -48.92
CA ALA A 11 19.29 -44.43 -47.94
C ALA A 11 20.73 -45.00 -47.76
N GLY A 12 21.23 -44.91 -46.52
CA GLY A 12 22.29 -45.76 -45.91
C GLY A 12 22.55 -45.25 -44.49
N ARG A 13 22.00 -45.84 -43.41
CA ARG A 13 22.33 -47.09 -42.67
C ARG A 13 23.77 -47.18 -42.14
N GLY A 14 23.89 -47.35 -40.82
CA GLY A 14 25.07 -47.79 -40.04
C GLY A 14 25.23 -46.96 -38.75
N ALA A 15 24.57 -47.28 -37.63
CA ALA A 15 24.88 -48.32 -36.62
C ALA A 15 26.30 -48.18 -36.02
N ALA A 16 26.38 -47.65 -34.78
CA ALA A 16 26.83 -48.38 -33.57
C ALA A 16 28.37 -48.29 -33.40
N ASP A 17 29.02 -48.25 -32.24
CA ASP A 17 28.71 -48.24 -30.81
C ASP A 17 30.06 -47.92 -30.10
N ILE A 18 30.09 -47.94 -28.76
CA ILE A 18 31.28 -48.12 -27.89
C ILE A 18 32.02 -46.86 -27.37
N ALA A 19 31.53 -46.39 -26.23
CA ALA A 19 32.16 -46.40 -24.90
C ALA A 19 33.68 -46.11 -24.68
N ARG A 20 33.86 -45.13 -23.76
CA ARG A 20 34.73 -45.12 -22.56
C ARG A 20 36.19 -44.59 -22.60
N SER A 21 36.34 -43.55 -21.78
CA SER A 21 37.37 -43.30 -20.75
C SER A 21 38.54 -42.38 -21.10
N GLY A 22 38.75 -41.38 -20.24
CA GLY A 22 39.89 -40.48 -20.27
C GLY A 22 39.64 -39.21 -19.44
N GLN A 23 39.93 -39.28 -18.14
CA GLN A 23 39.94 -38.18 -17.18
C GLN A 23 40.69 -36.94 -17.69
N THR A 24 40.15 -35.74 -17.43
CA THR A 24 40.87 -34.61 -16.84
C THR A 24 39.87 -33.66 -16.17
N GLY A 25 40.18 -33.21 -14.96
CA GLY A 25 39.29 -32.38 -14.17
C GLY A 25 39.24 -30.93 -14.66
N THR A 26 38.19 -30.22 -14.27
CA THR A 26 38.22 -28.82 -13.84
C THR A 26 36.83 -28.41 -13.31
N ALA A 27 36.84 -27.67 -12.21
CA ALA A 27 35.83 -26.71 -11.73
C ALA A 27 34.34 -27.10 -11.78
N ALA A 28 33.80 -27.51 -10.62
CA ALA A 28 32.38 -27.33 -10.33
C ALA A 28 32.08 -25.82 -10.20
N MET A 29 31.52 -25.23 -11.26
CA MET A 29 30.86 -23.93 -11.20
C MET A 29 29.36 -24.11 -10.96
N ASN A 30 28.92 -23.43 -9.91
CA ASN A 30 27.57 -23.27 -9.40
C ASN A 30 26.68 -22.47 -10.38
N PRO A 31 25.57 -22.99 -10.94
CA PRO A 31 24.69 -22.21 -11.80
C PRO A 31 23.49 -21.71 -11.00
N PHE A 32 23.73 -20.89 -9.99
CA PHE A 32 22.71 -20.04 -9.38
C PHE A 32 23.29 -18.64 -9.20
N HIS A 33 23.42 -17.91 -10.30
CA HIS A 33 23.35 -16.45 -10.27
C HIS A 33 23.23 -15.87 -11.68
N ARG A 34 22.35 -14.87 -11.78
CA ARG A 34 22.10 -13.93 -12.90
C ARG A 34 21.07 -14.33 -13.96
N SER A 35 19.79 -14.15 -13.62
CA SER A 35 18.77 -13.67 -14.57
C SER A 35 17.53 -13.08 -13.87
N GLY A 36 17.72 -12.28 -12.81
CA GLY A 36 16.59 -11.76 -12.00
C GLY A 36 16.21 -10.30 -12.22
N THR A 37 16.96 -9.53 -13.00
CA THR A 37 16.79 -8.06 -13.08
C THR A 37 16.31 -7.54 -14.44
N ALA A 38 16.22 -8.39 -15.47
CA ALA A 38 15.86 -7.95 -16.82
C ALA A 38 14.35 -8.08 -17.16
N GLU A 39 13.58 -8.90 -16.44
CA GLU A 39 12.14 -9.10 -16.72
C GLU A 39 11.20 -8.18 -15.91
N LEU A 40 11.73 -7.42 -14.95
CA LEU A 40 10.97 -6.45 -14.13
C LEU A 40 10.67 -5.11 -14.84
N HIS A 41 11.12 -4.95 -16.08
CA HIS A 41 11.02 -3.68 -16.82
C HIS A 41 9.84 -3.54 -17.79
N ASN A 42 9.07 -4.60 -18.08
CA ASN A 42 8.01 -4.54 -19.10
C ASN A 42 6.56 -4.65 -18.60
N ALA A 43 6.32 -4.52 -17.30
CA ALA A 43 4.97 -4.23 -16.80
C ALA A 43 4.76 -2.71 -16.81
N HIS A 44 4.07 -2.20 -17.83
CA HIS A 44 3.78 -0.77 -17.97
C HIS A 44 2.91 -0.29 -16.81
N ARG A 45 3.47 0.63 -16.02
CA ARG A 45 2.97 1.09 -14.73
C ARG A 45 2.16 2.37 -14.94
N THR A 46 1.02 2.53 -14.29
CA THR A 46 0.37 3.84 -14.13
C THR A 46 1.34 4.79 -13.41
N VAL A 47 1.35 6.07 -13.77
CA VAL A 47 2.36 7.06 -13.30
C VAL A 47 2.30 7.23 -11.77
N GLY A 48 1.18 6.91 -11.13
CA GLY A 48 0.91 6.98 -9.69
C GLY A 48 1.78 6.05 -8.87
N ASN A 49 2.13 4.90 -9.44
CA ASN A 49 3.05 3.97 -8.81
C ASN A 49 4.45 4.53 -8.63
N ARG A 50 4.89 5.50 -9.45
CA ARG A 50 6.23 6.09 -9.26
C ARG A 50 6.32 6.97 -8.00
N ALA A 51 5.21 7.53 -7.52
CA ALA A 51 5.19 8.33 -6.29
C ALA A 51 5.22 7.44 -5.05
N VAL A 52 4.38 6.39 -5.02
CA VAL A 52 4.43 5.33 -4.00
C VAL A 52 5.79 4.63 -4.03
N GLN A 53 6.36 4.35 -5.21
CA GLN A 53 7.72 3.81 -5.36
C GLN A 53 8.80 4.73 -4.79
N ARG A 54 8.66 6.06 -4.88
CA ARG A 54 9.63 6.99 -4.27
C ARG A 54 9.49 7.03 -2.76
N MET A 55 8.27 6.89 -2.23
CA MET A 55 8.04 6.76 -0.80
C MET A 55 8.64 5.44 -0.30
N VAL A 56 8.24 4.31 -0.88
CA VAL A 56 8.81 2.98 -0.61
C VAL A 56 10.34 2.97 -0.77
N ALA A 57 10.90 3.56 -1.84
CA ALA A 57 12.35 3.64 -2.01
C ALA A 57 13.04 4.57 -1.00
N LYS A 58 12.33 5.57 -0.46
CA LYS A 58 12.83 6.45 0.61
C LYS A 58 12.74 5.76 1.97
N THR A 59 11.72 4.94 2.22
CA THR A 59 11.58 4.11 3.43
C THR A 59 12.50 2.88 3.41
N MET A 60 12.81 2.36 2.22
CA MET A 60 13.71 1.21 2.03
C MET A 60 15.18 1.60 1.82
N SER A 61 15.49 2.89 1.67
CA SER A 61 16.88 3.37 1.74
C SER A 61 17.31 3.32 3.20
N PRO A 62 18.32 2.51 3.58
CA PRO A 62 18.92 2.66 4.89
C PRO A 62 19.47 4.08 4.98
N ASP A 63 19.11 4.83 6.02
CA ASP A 63 19.75 6.09 6.34
C ASP A 63 21.27 5.86 6.34
N THR A 64 21.95 6.45 5.36
CA THR A 64 23.40 6.33 5.17
C THR A 64 24.22 7.03 6.26
N ASP A 65 23.58 7.44 7.36
CA ASP A 65 24.24 7.98 8.56
C ASP A 65 24.65 6.91 9.58
N THR A 66 24.63 5.62 9.18
CA THR A 66 25.14 4.51 10.01
C THR A 66 26.50 3.95 9.53
N GLU A 67 27.50 4.82 9.43
CA GLU A 67 28.91 4.43 9.60
C GLU A 67 29.52 5.42 10.62
N ALA A 68 30.02 5.06 11.80
CA ALA A 68 30.69 3.85 12.21
C ALA A 68 30.55 3.62 13.73
N ARG A 69 30.04 2.45 14.13
CA ARG A 69 30.45 1.77 15.38
C ARG A 69 30.41 0.27 15.16
N SER A 70 31.55 -0.28 14.75
CA SER A 70 31.87 -1.68 14.93
C SER A 70 31.96 -1.98 16.44
N GLY A 71 30.97 -2.69 16.96
CA GLY A 71 30.91 -3.13 18.34
C GLY A 71 29.67 -3.96 18.56
N THR A 72 29.87 -5.23 18.88
CA THR A 72 28.87 -6.24 19.27
C THR A 72 27.65 -5.66 19.99
N GLY A 73 26.46 -5.87 19.42
CA GLY A 73 25.17 -5.50 19.99
C GLY A 73 24.40 -4.56 19.07
N ARG A 74 23.54 -5.12 18.21
CA ARG A 74 22.51 -4.33 17.52
C ARG A 74 21.72 -3.61 18.62
N ALA A 75 21.79 -2.27 18.65
CA ALA A 75 21.14 -1.48 19.69
C ALA A 75 19.66 -1.88 19.73
N VAL A 76 19.19 -2.45 20.83
CA VAL A 76 17.78 -2.76 21.04
C VAL A 76 17.02 -1.45 20.85
N VAL A 77 16.13 -1.39 19.87
CA VAL A 77 15.27 -0.23 19.67
C VAL A 77 14.40 -0.14 20.92
N GLN A 78 14.78 0.78 21.78
CA GLN A 78 14.10 1.04 23.04
C GLN A 78 12.86 1.88 22.77
N ARG A 79 11.68 1.28 23.03
CA ARG A 79 10.34 1.82 22.69
C ARG A 79 9.68 2.56 23.86
N MET A 80 10.00 2.19 25.10
CA MET A 80 9.62 2.91 26.30
C MET A 80 10.79 3.78 26.79
N PRO A 81 10.54 4.87 27.55
CA PRO A 81 11.62 5.66 28.11
C PRO A 81 12.60 4.78 28.89
N ASP A 82 13.90 5.06 28.79
CA ASP A 82 14.86 4.37 29.64
C ASP A 82 14.72 4.81 31.10
N VAL A 83 15.21 3.99 32.03
CA VAL A 83 15.12 4.27 33.47
C VAL A 83 15.77 5.61 33.85
N SER A 84 16.85 6.02 33.19
CA SER A 84 17.51 7.31 33.42
C SER A 84 16.64 8.47 32.94
N SER A 85 16.09 8.37 31.73
CA SER A 85 15.16 9.35 31.15
C SER A 85 13.90 9.49 32.00
N PHE A 86 13.31 8.38 32.44
CA PHE A 86 12.15 8.38 33.34
C PHE A 86 12.48 9.05 34.69
N LYS A 87 13.62 8.71 35.30
CA LYS A 87 14.08 9.34 36.56
C LYS A 87 14.32 10.84 36.44
N LYS A 88 14.82 11.31 35.29
CA LYS A 88 14.98 12.75 35.02
C LYS A 88 13.63 13.43 34.91
N SER A 89 12.68 12.82 34.18
CA SER A 89 11.32 13.36 34.03
C SER A 89 10.50 13.36 35.33
N THR A 90 10.87 12.52 36.31
CA THR A 90 10.18 12.37 37.60
C THR A 90 11.05 12.80 38.80
N ALA A 91 12.06 13.63 38.55
CA ALA A 91 13.02 14.03 39.58
C ALA A 91 12.34 14.85 40.69
N VAL A 92 12.61 14.49 41.94
CA VAL A 92 12.17 15.21 43.14
C VAL A 92 13.34 15.30 44.10
N THR A 93 13.61 16.49 44.62
CA THR A 93 14.74 16.76 45.52
C THR A 93 14.49 16.12 46.91
N PHE A 94 15.51 15.43 47.46
CA PHE A 94 15.58 14.94 48.86
C PHE A 94 14.48 13.98 49.38
N MET A 95 14.25 12.80 48.77
CA MET A 95 13.38 11.76 49.40
C MET A 95 13.70 10.28 49.10
N ARG A 96 13.16 9.40 49.98
CA ARG A 96 13.25 7.93 49.91
C ARG A 96 12.51 7.37 48.67
N ARG A 97 13.24 6.59 47.87
CA ARG A 97 12.86 6.13 46.52
C ARG A 97 12.11 4.79 46.45
N SER A 98 11.63 4.22 47.56
CA SER A 98 11.30 2.79 47.59
C SER A 98 10.12 2.36 46.72
N LYS A 99 9.08 3.19 46.53
CA LYS A 99 7.87 2.81 45.75
C LYS A 99 7.99 3.08 44.25
N ILE A 100 8.62 4.18 43.86
CA ILE A 100 8.98 4.41 42.44
C ILE A 100 9.97 3.36 41.93
N LYS A 101 10.72 2.71 42.83
CA LYS A 101 11.65 1.64 42.50
C LYS A 101 10.98 0.47 41.77
N GLN A 102 9.70 0.18 42.06
CA GLN A 102 9.00 -0.93 41.40
C GLN A 102 8.70 -0.58 39.94
N VAL A 103 8.26 0.66 39.66
CA VAL A 103 8.14 1.20 38.30
C VAL A 103 9.50 1.18 37.58
N ASP A 104 10.58 1.61 38.25
CA ASP A 104 11.94 1.55 37.68
C ASP A 104 12.35 0.10 37.33
N GLN A 105 12.00 -0.87 38.18
CA GLN A 105 12.33 -2.28 37.98
C GLN A 105 11.54 -2.91 36.84
N ALA A 106 10.24 -2.64 36.75
CA ALA A 106 9.40 -3.09 35.64
C ALA A 106 9.91 -2.51 34.31
N LEU A 107 10.25 -1.22 34.29
CA LEU A 107 10.81 -0.56 33.12
C LEU A 107 12.19 -1.10 32.73
N ALA A 108 13.04 -1.43 33.71
CA ALA A 108 14.33 -2.08 33.46
C ALA A 108 14.16 -3.48 32.86
N ALA A 109 13.23 -4.28 33.39
CA ALA A 109 12.93 -5.62 32.89
C ALA A 109 12.40 -5.56 31.45
N TYR A 110 11.45 -4.65 31.16
CA TYR A 110 10.93 -4.44 29.81
C TYR A 110 12.04 -4.08 28.81
N ASN A 111 12.93 -3.15 29.19
CA ASN A 111 14.02 -2.69 28.33
C ASN A 111 15.11 -3.75 28.09
N ALA A 112 15.11 -4.85 28.84
CA ALA A 112 16.03 -5.97 28.64
C ALA A 112 15.51 -7.01 27.62
N LEU A 113 14.24 -6.93 27.22
CA LEU A 113 13.63 -7.89 26.29
C LEU A 113 14.11 -7.70 24.85
N GLY A 114 14.21 -8.80 24.09
CA GLY A 114 14.46 -8.77 22.65
C GLY A 114 13.34 -8.09 21.87
N GLU A 115 13.63 -7.55 20.69
CA GLU A 115 12.67 -6.76 19.90
C GLU A 115 11.44 -7.56 19.42
N ARG A 116 11.64 -8.86 19.15
CA ARG A 116 10.62 -9.77 18.63
C ARG A 116 10.01 -10.69 19.69
N GLU A 117 10.30 -10.46 20.97
CA GLU A 117 9.68 -11.22 22.06
C GLU A 117 8.29 -10.65 22.39
N PHE A 118 7.35 -10.70 21.44
CA PHE A 118 6.07 -9.99 21.53
C PHE A 118 5.28 -10.36 22.79
N ALA A 119 5.15 -11.66 23.10
CA ALA A 119 4.46 -12.13 24.29
C ALA A 119 5.12 -11.61 25.59
N ASN A 120 6.45 -11.66 25.69
CA ASN A 120 7.17 -11.15 26.86
C ASN A 120 7.06 -9.62 26.97
N ARG A 121 7.03 -8.91 25.83
CA ARG A 121 6.84 -7.46 25.79
C ARG A 121 5.44 -7.05 26.22
N SER A 122 4.40 -7.73 25.73
CA SER A 122 3.03 -7.55 26.19
C SER A 122 2.95 -7.74 27.72
N ALA A 123 3.47 -8.86 28.24
CA ALA A 123 3.50 -9.11 29.68
C ALA A 123 4.28 -8.03 30.47
N GLY A 124 5.42 -7.57 29.92
CA GLY A 124 6.22 -6.51 30.52
C GLY A 124 5.52 -5.15 30.55
N LEU A 125 4.78 -4.79 29.51
CA LEU A 125 3.95 -3.58 29.47
C LEU A 125 2.80 -3.68 30.49
N GLY A 126 2.16 -4.85 30.60
CA GLY A 126 1.18 -5.13 31.64
C GLY A 126 1.73 -4.92 33.05
N ALA A 127 2.96 -5.38 33.32
CA ALA A 127 3.64 -5.14 34.59
C ALA A 127 3.94 -3.66 34.85
N ILE A 128 4.35 -2.89 33.82
CA ILE A 128 4.55 -1.44 33.95
C ILE A 128 3.23 -0.75 34.31
N ILE A 129 2.14 -1.07 33.62
CA ILE A 129 0.81 -0.49 33.87
C ILE A 129 0.39 -0.78 35.32
N GLN A 130 0.52 -2.02 35.78
CA GLN A 130 0.18 -2.43 37.14
C GLN A 130 0.98 -1.66 38.21
N GLU A 131 2.29 -1.48 38.00
CA GLU A 131 3.15 -0.75 38.93
C GLU A 131 2.86 0.76 38.90
N CYS A 132 2.52 1.33 37.74
CA CYS A 132 2.03 2.70 37.64
C CYS A 132 0.72 2.88 38.43
N ASP A 133 -0.25 1.98 38.27
CA ASP A 133 -1.52 2.02 39.01
C ASP A 133 -1.30 1.90 40.52
N THR A 134 -0.43 0.98 40.93
CA THR A 134 -0.04 0.81 42.34
C THR A 134 0.59 2.09 42.90
N TYR A 135 1.43 2.78 42.12
CA TYR A 135 2.01 4.05 42.53
C TYR A 135 0.95 5.15 42.66
N LEU A 136 0.09 5.30 41.65
CA LEU A 136 -0.93 6.36 41.58
C LEU A 136 -2.01 6.21 42.66
N ALA A 137 -2.40 4.98 42.99
CA ALA A 137 -3.36 4.69 44.06
C ALA A 137 -2.78 4.85 45.47
N HIS A 138 -1.45 4.98 45.61
CA HIS A 138 -0.81 5.02 46.91
C HIS A 138 -1.11 6.35 47.63
N PRO A 139 -1.61 6.35 48.89
CA PRO A 139 -1.96 7.59 49.62
C PRO A 139 -0.81 8.58 49.83
N LYS A 140 0.43 8.11 49.66
CA LYS A 140 1.66 8.91 49.74
C LYS A 140 2.38 9.05 48.38
N ALA A 141 1.65 8.89 47.27
CA ALA A 141 2.15 9.20 45.94
C ALA A 141 2.64 10.66 45.93
N HIS A 142 3.82 10.90 45.35
CA HIS A 142 4.40 12.24 45.37
C HIS A 142 3.76 13.07 44.26
N PRO A 143 3.15 14.23 44.54
CA PRO A 143 2.46 15.03 43.51
C PRO A 143 3.33 15.34 42.30
N GLY A 144 4.61 15.70 42.53
CA GLY A 144 5.58 15.97 41.47
C GLY A 144 6.02 14.78 40.60
N ARG A 145 5.48 13.57 40.83
CA ARG A 145 5.72 12.39 39.98
C ARG A 145 4.47 11.84 39.33
N VAL A 146 3.29 12.25 39.81
CA VAL A 146 2.00 11.75 39.33
C VAL A 146 1.90 11.92 37.82
N SER A 147 2.21 13.12 37.28
CA SER A 147 2.17 13.37 35.84
C SER A 147 3.04 12.38 35.05
N GLY A 148 4.34 12.27 35.35
CA GLY A 148 5.22 11.38 34.61
C GLY A 148 4.88 9.88 34.74
N VAL A 149 4.29 9.46 35.87
CA VAL A 149 3.79 8.09 36.04
C VAL A 149 2.51 7.86 35.24
N THR A 150 1.62 8.86 35.19
CA THR A 150 0.42 8.84 34.34
C THR A 150 0.80 8.77 32.86
N ASP A 151 1.74 9.61 32.41
CA ASP A 151 2.22 9.60 31.02
C ASP A 151 2.86 8.25 30.67
N LEU A 152 3.68 7.69 31.57
CA LEU A 152 4.26 6.36 31.38
C LEU A 152 3.18 5.28 31.24
N LYS A 153 2.14 5.33 32.08
CA LYS A 153 1.01 4.40 32.01
C LYS A 153 0.29 4.54 30.67
N GLU A 154 0.00 5.77 30.24
CA GLU A 154 -0.67 6.03 28.96
C GLU A 154 0.13 5.48 27.78
N HIS A 155 1.44 5.74 27.73
CA HIS A 155 2.32 5.19 26.71
C HIS A 155 2.34 3.65 26.73
N ALA A 156 2.42 3.05 27.92
CA ALA A 156 2.42 1.60 28.06
C ALA A 156 1.09 0.97 27.58
N CYS A 157 -0.05 1.61 27.88
CA CYS A 157 -1.35 1.17 27.38
C CYS A 157 -1.43 1.22 25.85
N LYS A 158 -0.94 2.29 25.22
CA LYS A 158 -0.94 2.44 23.75
C LYS A 158 -0.05 1.38 23.08
N GLU A 159 1.15 1.15 23.60
CA GLU A 159 2.05 0.13 23.04
C GLU A 159 1.55 -1.30 23.29
N LEU A 160 0.86 -1.55 24.43
CA LEU A 160 0.32 -2.87 24.77
C LEU A 160 -0.66 -3.37 23.71
N VAL A 161 -1.56 -2.49 23.23
CA VAL A 161 -2.52 -2.84 22.16
C VAL A 161 -1.80 -3.41 20.93
N ILE A 162 -0.69 -2.79 20.52
CA ILE A 162 0.09 -3.25 19.37
C ILE A 162 0.77 -4.59 19.69
N MET A 163 1.37 -4.73 20.88
CA MET A 163 2.07 -5.97 21.27
C MET A 163 1.13 -7.15 21.41
N ASP A 164 -0.10 -6.95 21.87
CA ASP A 164 -1.10 -8.01 21.97
C ASP A 164 -1.48 -8.53 20.58
N ILE A 165 -1.71 -7.64 19.60
CA ILE A 165 -1.99 -8.03 18.21
C ILE A 165 -0.78 -8.74 17.60
N LEU A 166 0.44 -8.25 17.81
CA LEU A 166 1.66 -8.90 17.32
C LEU A 166 1.88 -10.28 17.96
N THR A 167 1.52 -10.45 19.23
CA THR A 167 1.59 -11.74 19.92
C THR A 167 0.61 -12.73 19.31
N GLU A 168 -0.62 -12.29 19.01
CA GLU A 168 -1.61 -13.11 18.33
C GLU A 168 -1.14 -13.48 16.91
N ALA A 169 -0.63 -12.51 16.14
CA ALA A 169 -0.10 -12.72 14.81
C ALA A 169 1.05 -13.76 14.77
N ASP A 170 1.89 -13.82 15.80
CA ASP A 170 2.99 -14.79 15.91
C ASP A 170 2.52 -16.24 16.05
N THR A 171 1.23 -16.45 16.40
CA THR A 171 0.59 -17.77 16.47
C THR A 171 -0.10 -18.20 15.17
N LEU A 172 -0.19 -17.30 14.19
CA LEU A 172 -0.88 -17.51 12.91
C LEU A 172 0.13 -17.81 11.79
N GLU A 173 -0.38 -18.29 10.65
CA GLU A 173 0.39 -18.51 9.43
C GLU A 173 -0.32 -17.93 8.20
N GLY A 174 0.39 -17.84 7.07
CA GLY A 174 -0.20 -17.50 5.77
C GLY A 174 -0.96 -16.16 5.74
N ALA A 175 -2.13 -16.18 5.12
CA ALA A 175 -3.03 -15.04 4.99
C ALA A 175 -3.46 -14.47 6.35
N ASP A 176 -3.82 -15.33 7.31
CA ASP A 176 -4.30 -14.91 8.63
C ASP A 176 -3.23 -14.12 9.39
N LYS A 177 -1.98 -14.61 9.36
CA LYS A 177 -0.84 -13.88 9.92
C LYS A 177 -0.65 -12.52 9.24
N PHE A 178 -0.70 -12.49 7.91
CA PHE A 178 -0.52 -11.27 7.14
C PHE A 178 -1.57 -10.21 7.48
N LEU A 179 -2.85 -10.60 7.51
CA LEU A 179 -3.97 -9.72 7.85
C LEU A 179 -3.84 -9.23 9.29
N LYS A 180 -3.48 -10.12 10.23
CA LYS A 180 -3.30 -9.75 11.64
C LYS A 180 -2.14 -8.79 11.87
N LEU A 181 -1.04 -8.94 11.13
CA LEU A 181 0.07 -7.98 11.17
C LEU A 181 -0.34 -6.61 10.64
N TYR A 182 -1.28 -6.55 9.71
CA TYR A 182 -1.83 -5.28 9.24
C TYR A 182 -2.73 -4.60 10.27
N GLU A 183 -3.50 -5.35 11.07
CA GLU A 183 -4.19 -4.79 12.25
C GLU A 183 -3.19 -4.14 13.21
N ALA A 184 -2.05 -4.78 13.47
CA ALA A 184 -0.99 -4.22 14.32
C ALA A 184 -0.38 -2.95 13.70
N HIS A 185 -0.24 -2.90 12.37
CA HIS A 185 0.26 -1.74 11.65
C HIS A 185 -0.70 -0.56 11.72
N ASP A 186 -2.00 -0.80 11.53
CA ASP A 186 -3.03 0.24 11.69
C ASP A 186 -3.05 0.78 13.12
N ALA A 187 -2.98 -0.10 14.12
CA ALA A 187 -2.87 0.30 15.53
C ALA A 187 -1.60 1.14 15.79
N TRP A 188 -0.47 0.77 15.20
CA TRP A 188 0.78 1.52 15.31
C TRP A 188 0.69 2.91 14.68
N LEU A 189 0.12 3.04 13.49
CA LEU A 189 -0.05 4.32 12.80
C LEU A 189 -0.84 5.34 13.64
N LEU A 190 -1.79 4.89 14.46
CA LEU A 190 -2.59 5.74 15.33
C LEU A 190 -1.82 6.34 16.51
N VAL A 191 -0.74 5.69 16.97
CA VAL A 191 -0.07 6.06 18.23
C VAL A 191 1.44 6.28 18.11
N LYS A 192 2.05 6.03 16.94
CA LYS A 192 3.52 6.10 16.73
C LYS A 192 4.14 7.44 17.12
N ASP A 193 3.43 8.56 16.95
CA ASP A 193 3.94 9.90 17.30
C ASP A 193 3.56 10.31 18.73
N ALA A 194 2.60 9.60 19.35
CA ALA A 194 2.15 9.84 20.71
C ALA A 194 2.93 9.04 21.76
N VAL A 195 3.76 8.07 21.34
CA VAL A 195 4.58 7.23 22.22
C VAL A 195 6.05 7.48 21.91
N PRO A 196 6.87 7.95 22.88
CA PRO A 196 8.26 8.29 22.62
C PRO A 196 9.06 7.14 21.98
N ARG A 197 9.66 7.36 20.81
CA ARG A 197 10.51 6.41 20.07
C ARG A 197 9.75 5.23 19.42
N LEU A 198 8.42 5.19 19.49
CA LEU A 198 7.64 4.15 18.81
C LEU A 198 7.67 4.34 17.28
N ASP A 199 7.85 5.56 16.79
CA ASP A 199 8.14 5.93 15.41
C ASP A 199 9.37 5.23 14.84
N LYS A 200 10.31 4.81 15.69
CA LYS A 200 11.54 4.12 15.31
C LYS A 200 11.38 2.60 15.21
N TYR A 201 10.23 2.07 15.57
CA TYR A 201 9.95 0.65 15.42
C TYR A 201 9.55 0.34 13.98
N ASP A 202 10.34 -0.50 13.32
CA ASP A 202 10.13 -0.85 11.91
C ASP A 202 9.14 -2.01 11.74
N ILE A 203 7.86 -1.73 11.98
CA ILE A 203 6.77 -2.69 11.72
C ILE A 203 6.66 -3.06 10.24
N ASN A 204 7.09 -2.17 9.34
CA ASN A 204 7.11 -2.40 7.89
C ASN A 204 8.06 -3.53 7.52
N GLN A 205 9.18 -3.70 8.22
CA GLN A 205 10.08 -4.84 7.99
C GLN A 205 9.43 -6.19 8.32
N ILE A 206 8.60 -6.25 9.36
CA ILE A 206 7.87 -7.47 9.74
C ILE A 206 6.81 -7.79 8.69
N LEU A 207 6.03 -6.78 8.27
CA LEU A 207 5.06 -6.91 7.19
C LEU A 207 5.71 -7.36 5.87
N PHE A 208 6.85 -6.77 5.52
CA PHE A 208 7.58 -7.14 4.31
C PHE A 208 8.03 -8.60 4.35
N SER A 209 8.51 -9.08 5.50
CA SER A 209 8.90 -10.48 5.69
C SER A 209 7.69 -11.42 5.53
N SER A 210 6.56 -11.07 6.16
CA SER A 210 5.30 -11.82 6.03
C SER A 210 4.79 -11.85 4.58
N LEU A 211 4.91 -10.73 3.84
CA LEU A 211 4.53 -10.69 2.42
C LEU A 211 5.39 -11.62 1.55
N GLN A 212 6.66 -11.84 1.89
CA GLN A 212 7.49 -12.83 1.18
C GLN A 212 7.06 -14.27 1.50
N GLU A 213 6.71 -14.55 2.76
CA GLU A 213 6.13 -15.84 3.18
C GLU A 213 4.82 -16.10 2.42
N LEU A 214 3.91 -15.12 2.40
CA LEU A 214 2.62 -15.16 1.70
C LEU A 214 2.78 -15.49 0.21
N ARG A 215 3.72 -14.83 -0.47
CA ARG A 215 3.99 -15.06 -1.92
C ARG A 215 4.61 -16.42 -2.21
N SER A 216 5.21 -17.06 -1.22
CA SER A 216 5.84 -18.37 -1.35
C SER A 216 4.86 -19.52 -1.08
N ALA A 217 3.70 -19.23 -0.48
CA ALA A 217 2.68 -20.20 -0.12
C ALA A 217 1.53 -20.20 -1.16
N PRO A 218 1.27 -21.35 -1.84
CA PRO A 218 0.19 -21.43 -2.83
C PRO A 218 -1.19 -21.12 -2.23
N GLY A 219 -1.97 -20.25 -2.87
CA GLY A 219 -3.34 -19.92 -2.47
C GLY A 219 -3.47 -18.87 -1.37
N GLU A 220 -2.39 -18.54 -0.65
CA GLU A 220 -2.46 -17.59 0.47
C GLU A 220 -2.61 -16.15 0.00
N THR A 221 -2.02 -15.82 -1.14
CA THR A 221 -2.18 -14.48 -1.74
C THR A 221 -3.63 -14.27 -2.20
N GLU A 222 -4.23 -15.29 -2.81
CA GLU A 222 -5.62 -15.27 -3.29
C GLU A 222 -6.59 -15.06 -2.13
N LYS A 223 -6.40 -15.74 -0.99
CA LYS A 223 -7.18 -15.52 0.23
C LYS A 223 -7.13 -14.07 0.72
N VAL A 224 -5.96 -13.44 0.68
CA VAL A 224 -5.83 -12.02 1.06
C VAL A 224 -6.59 -11.13 0.08
N LEU A 225 -6.50 -11.39 -1.23
CA LEU A 225 -7.23 -10.60 -2.23
C LEU A 225 -8.75 -10.76 -2.09
N GLU A 226 -9.22 -11.98 -1.81
CA GLU A 226 -10.64 -12.27 -1.48
C GLU A 226 -11.08 -11.52 -0.22
N HIS A 227 -10.23 -11.49 0.81
CA HIS A 227 -10.49 -10.72 2.02
C HIS A 227 -10.61 -9.21 1.74
N GLU A 228 -9.73 -8.62 0.93
CA GLU A 228 -9.80 -7.19 0.59
C GLU A 228 -11.09 -6.84 -0.17
N LEU A 229 -11.53 -7.71 -1.07
CA LEU A 229 -12.83 -7.55 -1.76
C LEU A 229 -14.00 -7.64 -0.78
N ALA A 230 -13.95 -8.60 0.15
CA ALA A 230 -14.95 -8.72 1.21
C ALA A 230 -14.98 -7.47 2.11
N GLN A 231 -13.83 -6.88 2.44
CA GLN A 231 -13.76 -5.63 3.20
C GLN A 231 -14.40 -4.45 2.45
N LEU A 232 -14.17 -4.32 1.14
CA LEU A 232 -14.87 -3.29 0.34
C LEU A 232 -16.39 -3.52 0.33
N GLN A 233 -16.83 -4.78 0.28
CA GLN A 233 -18.24 -5.15 0.37
C GLN A 233 -18.84 -4.87 1.76
N GLU A 234 -18.06 -5.05 2.84
CA GLU A 234 -18.45 -4.69 4.21
C GLU A 234 -18.61 -3.17 4.35
N ILE A 235 -17.66 -2.38 3.84
CA ILE A 235 -17.77 -0.91 3.80
C ILE A 235 -19.05 -0.50 3.07
N MET A 236 -19.35 -1.13 1.93
CA MET A 236 -20.57 -0.83 1.18
C MET A 236 -21.85 -1.12 1.98
N ASN A 237 -21.83 -2.16 2.82
CA ASN A 237 -22.99 -2.58 3.59
C ASN A 237 -23.11 -1.92 4.98
N ASP A 238 -22.09 -1.19 5.42
CA ASP A 238 -22.12 -0.46 6.68
C ASP A 238 -23.19 0.66 6.63
N GLY A 239 -24.01 0.72 7.67
CA GLY A 239 -25.06 1.72 7.83
C GLY A 239 -24.51 3.15 7.91
N ASP A 240 -23.30 3.31 8.45
CA ASP A 240 -22.62 4.60 8.60
C ASP A 240 -21.86 5.02 7.32
N THR A 241 -21.86 4.21 6.25
CA THR A 241 -21.26 4.58 4.97
C THR A 241 -22.13 5.56 4.20
N PRO A 242 -21.60 6.70 3.70
CA PRO A 242 -22.39 7.63 2.90
C PRO A 242 -22.93 7.00 1.62
N GLU A 243 -24.09 7.47 1.19
CA GLU A 243 -24.79 6.91 0.03
C GLU A 243 -23.94 6.92 -1.25
N ILE A 244 -23.23 8.00 -1.53
CA ILE A 244 -22.36 8.07 -2.70
C ILE A 244 -21.18 7.09 -2.61
N THR A 245 -20.67 6.82 -1.40
CA THR A 245 -19.64 5.80 -1.20
C THR A 245 -20.19 4.40 -1.48
N ARG A 246 -21.43 4.10 -1.05
CA ARG A 246 -22.10 2.85 -1.39
C ARG A 246 -22.30 2.67 -2.89
N LYS A 247 -22.78 3.72 -3.58
CA LYS A 247 -22.94 3.70 -5.05
C LYS A 247 -21.64 3.47 -5.78
N ALA A 248 -20.57 4.17 -5.39
CA ALA A 248 -19.24 4.00 -5.99
C ALA A 248 -18.69 2.59 -5.75
N LEU A 249 -18.89 2.03 -4.55
CA LEU A 249 -18.50 0.66 -4.24
C LEU A 249 -19.31 -0.38 -5.02
N GLN A 250 -20.63 -0.18 -5.15
CA GLN A 250 -21.50 -1.07 -5.91
C GLN A 250 -21.05 -1.11 -7.37
N GLU A 251 -20.84 0.07 -7.96
CA GLU A 251 -20.36 0.23 -9.33
C GLU A 251 -19.06 -0.56 -9.59
N ILE A 252 -18.07 -0.47 -8.70
CA ILE A 252 -16.79 -1.17 -8.89
C ILE A 252 -16.90 -2.67 -8.59
N LEU A 253 -17.71 -3.07 -7.60
CA LEU A 253 -17.87 -4.47 -7.18
C LEU A 253 -18.68 -5.29 -8.20
N ASP A 254 -19.63 -4.65 -8.91
CA ASP A 254 -20.40 -5.27 -10.00
C ASP A 254 -19.54 -5.77 -11.17
N ASN A 255 -18.29 -5.30 -11.25
CA ASN A 255 -17.33 -5.66 -12.29
C ASN A 255 -16.28 -6.69 -11.86
N VAL A 256 -16.29 -7.16 -10.61
CA VAL A 256 -15.27 -8.08 -10.07
C VAL A 256 -15.20 -9.39 -10.85
N ASN A 257 -16.32 -9.91 -11.34
CA ASN A 257 -16.36 -11.12 -12.16
C ASN A 257 -15.70 -10.98 -13.55
N LYS A 258 -15.32 -9.76 -13.96
CA LYS A 258 -14.60 -9.46 -15.20
C LYS A 258 -13.09 -9.35 -14.99
N ILE A 259 -12.61 -9.55 -13.76
CA ILE A 259 -11.24 -9.22 -13.33
C ILE A 259 -10.54 -10.46 -12.80
N HIS A 260 -9.33 -10.68 -13.30
CA HIS A 260 -8.33 -11.53 -12.65
C HIS A 260 -7.41 -10.67 -11.76
N MET A 261 -7.32 -10.97 -10.47
CA MET A 261 -6.54 -10.18 -9.51
C MET A 261 -5.17 -10.80 -9.22
N ASN A 262 -4.15 -9.95 -9.05
CA ASN A 262 -2.79 -10.37 -8.70
C ASN A 262 -2.16 -9.46 -7.63
N ALA A 263 -1.32 -10.02 -6.73
CA ALA A 263 -0.61 -9.24 -5.72
C ALA A 263 0.73 -8.67 -6.19
N MET A 264 0.67 -7.73 -7.14
CA MET A 264 1.83 -7.08 -7.77
C MET A 264 1.80 -5.56 -7.62
N LEU A 265 2.72 -4.86 -8.30
CA LEU A 265 2.65 -3.41 -8.40
C LEU A 265 1.28 -2.98 -8.97
N PRO A 266 0.65 -1.92 -8.44
CA PRO A 266 -0.74 -1.57 -8.76
C PRO A 266 -0.98 -1.38 -10.26
N GLY A 267 -2.19 -1.65 -10.74
CA GLY A 267 -2.58 -1.26 -12.08
C GLY A 267 -3.70 -2.12 -12.65
N ALA A 268 -4.65 -1.48 -13.32
CA ALA A 268 -5.65 -2.13 -14.15
C ALA A 268 -5.22 -2.16 -15.63
N ARG A 269 -5.57 -3.23 -16.34
CA ARG A 269 -5.36 -3.36 -17.79
C ARG A 269 -6.22 -4.45 -18.40
N PHE A 270 -6.35 -4.43 -19.73
CA PHE A 270 -6.88 -5.57 -20.47
C PHE A 270 -5.96 -6.78 -20.35
N THR A 271 -6.58 -7.95 -20.30
CA THR A 271 -5.90 -9.25 -20.39
C THR A 271 -5.23 -9.39 -21.74
N ASN A 272 -3.94 -9.70 -21.74
CA ASN A 272 -3.16 -9.84 -22.98
C ASN A 272 -3.19 -11.29 -23.51
N GLU A 273 -2.71 -11.51 -24.73
CA GLU A 273 -2.74 -12.85 -25.37
C GLU A 273 -1.94 -13.91 -24.62
N LYS A 274 -0.83 -13.55 -23.97
CA LYS A 274 -0.04 -14.50 -23.17
C LYS A 274 -0.85 -14.99 -21.96
N GLU A 275 -1.63 -14.12 -21.34
CA GLU A 275 -2.47 -14.44 -20.19
C GLU A 275 -3.68 -15.28 -20.57
N LYS A 276 -4.31 -14.98 -21.71
CA LYS A 276 -5.35 -15.83 -22.28
C LYS A 276 -4.82 -17.23 -22.57
N GLN A 277 -3.61 -17.33 -23.13
CA GLN A 277 -2.93 -18.61 -23.36
C GLN A 277 -2.57 -19.35 -22.07
N SER A 278 -2.36 -18.65 -20.95
CA SER A 278 -2.18 -19.25 -19.63
C SER A 278 -3.49 -19.55 -18.89
N GLY A 279 -4.65 -19.36 -19.53
CA GLY A 279 -5.95 -19.73 -18.99
C GLY A 279 -6.70 -18.62 -18.24
N ILE A 280 -6.22 -17.37 -18.27
CA ILE A 280 -6.96 -16.23 -17.73
C ILE A 280 -8.08 -15.88 -18.71
N ALA A 281 -9.33 -16.06 -18.29
CA ALA A 281 -10.51 -15.87 -19.13
C ALA A 281 -11.13 -14.47 -18.96
N GLU A 282 -10.83 -13.82 -17.84
CA GLU A 282 -11.32 -12.51 -17.46
C GLU A 282 -10.86 -11.42 -18.44
N LYS A 283 -11.70 -10.41 -18.65
CA LYS A 283 -11.43 -9.31 -19.60
C LYS A 283 -10.28 -8.41 -19.11
N TYR A 284 -10.16 -8.26 -17.80
CA TYR A 284 -9.19 -7.38 -17.15
C TYR A 284 -8.26 -8.15 -16.21
N VAL A 285 -7.05 -7.61 -16.05
CA VAL A 285 -6.16 -7.95 -14.95
C VAL A 285 -6.00 -6.72 -14.06
N VAL A 286 -6.27 -6.88 -12.77
CA VAL A 286 -6.02 -5.86 -11.74
C VAL A 286 -4.88 -6.34 -10.84
N ASN A 287 -3.80 -5.59 -10.85
CA ASN A 287 -2.73 -5.78 -9.89
C ASN A 287 -3.01 -4.92 -8.65
N HIS A 288 -2.92 -5.54 -7.48
CA HIS A 288 -3.12 -4.89 -6.20
C HIS A 288 -1.85 -5.01 -5.35
N ASN A 289 -1.38 -3.88 -4.81
CA ASN A 289 -0.18 -3.86 -4.00
C ASN A 289 -0.52 -4.08 -2.53
N LEU A 290 -0.12 -5.23 -2.02
CA LEU A 290 -0.27 -5.61 -0.62
C LEU A 290 0.75 -4.93 0.32
N ASN A 291 1.67 -4.10 -0.18
CA ASN A 291 2.57 -3.28 0.64
C ASN A 291 2.12 -1.81 0.67
N ALA A 292 1.40 -1.42 1.72
CA ALA A 292 0.80 -0.10 1.90
C ALA A 292 1.27 0.52 3.24
N PRO A 293 2.30 1.39 3.23
CA PRO A 293 2.85 2.00 4.44
C PRO A 293 1.86 2.88 5.22
N GLY A 294 0.77 3.33 4.59
CA GLY A 294 -0.34 4.06 5.20
C GLY A 294 -1.45 3.16 5.76
N GLY A 295 -1.19 1.85 5.91
CA GLY A 295 -2.11 0.92 6.56
C GLY A 295 -3.22 0.39 5.64
N SER A 296 -4.23 -0.22 6.24
CA SER A 296 -5.35 -0.84 5.50
C SER A 296 -6.21 0.19 4.77
N ALA A 297 -6.29 1.43 5.26
CA ALA A 297 -6.95 2.52 4.54
C ALA A 297 -6.28 2.79 3.18
N GLU A 298 -4.94 2.92 3.14
CA GLU A 298 -4.21 3.09 1.88
C GLU A 298 -4.37 1.86 0.97
N ARG A 299 -4.33 0.64 1.54
CA ARG A 299 -4.46 -0.62 0.81
C ARG A 299 -5.83 -0.72 0.12
N LEU A 300 -6.92 -0.66 0.89
CA LEU A 300 -8.29 -0.74 0.37
C LEU A 300 -8.61 0.41 -0.59
N GLY A 301 -8.20 1.63 -0.27
CA GLY A 301 -8.39 2.75 -1.19
C GLY A 301 -7.58 2.58 -2.49
N SER A 302 -6.40 1.95 -2.44
CA SER A 302 -5.64 1.61 -3.65
C SER A 302 -6.30 0.48 -4.44
N LEU A 303 -6.96 -0.48 -3.80
CA LEU A 303 -7.77 -1.47 -4.52
C LEU A 303 -8.95 -0.80 -5.22
N ALA A 304 -9.72 0.01 -4.50
CA ALA A 304 -10.84 0.76 -5.05
C ALA A 304 -10.43 1.66 -6.22
N HIS A 305 -9.26 2.28 -6.16
CA HIS A 305 -8.67 3.04 -7.27
C HIS A 305 -8.56 2.20 -8.54
N GLU A 306 -7.95 1.00 -8.45
CA GLU A 306 -7.73 0.15 -9.62
C GLU A 306 -9.04 -0.47 -10.15
N LEU A 307 -9.96 -0.84 -9.27
CA LEU A 307 -11.28 -1.32 -9.67
C LEU A 307 -12.11 -0.21 -10.34
N THR A 308 -11.91 1.05 -9.94
CA THR A 308 -12.57 2.19 -10.61
C THR A 308 -12.11 2.34 -12.06
N HIS A 309 -10.83 2.08 -12.39
CA HIS A 309 -10.39 2.04 -13.79
C HIS A 309 -11.18 1.02 -14.61
N VAL A 310 -11.46 -0.15 -14.05
CA VAL A 310 -12.26 -1.19 -14.72
C VAL A 310 -13.69 -0.69 -14.94
N SER A 311 -14.32 -0.11 -13.92
CA SER A 311 -15.67 0.46 -14.10
C SER A 311 -15.72 1.53 -15.18
N ILE A 312 -14.78 2.48 -15.17
CA ILE A 312 -14.64 3.52 -16.19
C ILE A 312 -14.53 2.90 -17.59
N SER A 313 -13.78 1.80 -17.72
CA SER A 313 -13.65 1.11 -19.00
C SER A 313 -14.96 0.49 -19.49
N GLU A 314 -15.74 -0.06 -18.57
CA GLU A 314 -17.04 -0.67 -18.88
C GLU A 314 -18.10 0.37 -19.23
N GLN A 315 -18.14 1.50 -18.52
CA GLN A 315 -19.16 2.55 -18.76
C GLN A 315 -18.94 3.29 -20.08
N PHE A 316 -17.71 3.74 -20.36
CA PHE A 316 -17.42 4.55 -21.55
C PHE A 316 -17.01 3.73 -22.78
N GLY A 317 -17.15 2.40 -22.75
CA GLY A 317 -16.76 1.53 -23.87
C GLY A 317 -15.29 1.74 -24.28
N ASN A 318 -14.43 1.89 -23.27
CA ASN A 318 -13.15 2.56 -23.40
C ASN A 318 -12.06 1.70 -24.05
N THR A 319 -10.99 2.36 -24.50
CA THR A 319 -9.80 1.72 -25.05
C THR A 319 -8.82 1.33 -23.94
N ALA A 320 -7.66 0.81 -24.29
CA ALA A 320 -6.56 0.56 -23.37
C ALA A 320 -6.09 1.82 -22.59
N LEU A 321 -6.54 3.02 -22.96
CA LEU A 321 -6.15 4.28 -22.32
C LEU A 321 -6.96 4.62 -21.06
N PHE A 322 -8.14 4.02 -20.86
CA PHE A 322 -9.00 4.25 -19.67
C PHE A 322 -9.43 5.73 -19.47
N PHE A 323 -9.74 6.46 -20.55
CA PHE A 323 -10.26 7.83 -20.47
C PHE A 323 -11.70 7.90 -19.94
N ALA A 324 -11.98 8.62 -18.86
CA ALA A 324 -13.32 8.78 -18.27
C ALA A 324 -14.26 9.71 -19.07
N PHE A 325 -14.37 9.45 -20.37
CA PHE A 325 -15.31 10.06 -21.32
C PHE A 325 -15.50 9.13 -22.53
N ASP A 326 -16.63 9.27 -23.23
CA ASP A 326 -16.92 8.44 -24.41
C ASP A 326 -15.99 8.75 -25.59
N PRO A 327 -15.63 7.76 -26.43
CA PRO A 327 -14.89 7.99 -27.66
C PRO A 327 -15.56 9.00 -28.61
N GLY A 328 -16.87 9.22 -28.49
CA GLY A 328 -17.63 10.21 -29.25
C GLY A 328 -17.69 11.62 -28.65
N THR A 329 -17.23 11.83 -27.41
CA THR A 329 -17.25 13.14 -26.74
C THR A 329 -16.44 14.15 -27.55
N SER A 330 -17.00 15.36 -27.69
CA SER A 330 -16.35 16.46 -28.43
C SER A 330 -15.13 16.97 -27.67
N ASP A 331 -14.14 17.50 -28.40
CA ASP A 331 -12.94 18.04 -27.76
C ASP A 331 -13.25 19.17 -26.76
N ASP A 332 -14.25 20.00 -27.07
CA ASP A 332 -14.65 21.13 -26.20
C ASP A 332 -15.27 20.60 -24.89
N ASP A 333 -16.08 19.54 -24.97
CA ASP A 333 -16.65 18.89 -23.79
C ASP A 333 -15.58 18.19 -22.95
N VAL A 334 -14.59 17.55 -23.59
CA VAL A 334 -13.44 16.97 -22.86
C VAL A 334 -12.66 18.06 -22.13
N MET A 335 -12.41 19.20 -22.77
CA MET A 335 -11.70 20.30 -22.13
C MET A 335 -12.53 20.96 -21.02
N ALA A 336 -13.85 21.08 -21.18
CA ALA A 336 -14.73 21.54 -20.11
C ALA A 336 -14.71 20.58 -18.90
N LEU A 337 -14.63 19.26 -19.15
CA LEU A 337 -14.48 18.25 -18.11
C LEU A 337 -13.14 18.38 -17.37
N VAL A 338 -12.02 18.59 -18.09
CA VAL A 338 -10.69 18.83 -17.51
C VAL A 338 -10.75 20.05 -16.56
N GLU A 339 -11.28 21.18 -17.02
CA GLU A 339 -11.40 22.40 -16.23
C GLU A 339 -12.30 22.22 -15.00
N LYS A 340 -13.43 21.48 -15.15
CA LYS A 340 -14.30 21.12 -14.02
C LYS A 340 -13.51 20.32 -12.97
N ARG A 341 -12.75 19.31 -13.41
CA ARG A 341 -11.95 18.44 -12.52
C ARG A 341 -10.81 19.20 -11.85
N HIS A 342 -10.14 20.11 -12.55
CA HIS A 342 -9.12 20.99 -11.94
C HIS A 342 -9.69 21.81 -10.79
N ARG A 343 -10.82 22.49 -11.03
CA ARG A 343 -11.49 23.29 -9.99
C ARG A 343 -11.90 22.44 -8.78
N ALA A 344 -12.41 21.23 -9.02
CA ALA A 344 -12.78 20.31 -7.94
C ALA A 344 -11.56 19.88 -7.11
N LEU A 345 -10.44 19.55 -7.75
CA LEU A 345 -9.20 19.20 -7.04
C LEU A 345 -8.66 20.39 -6.23
N ASP A 346 -8.67 21.60 -6.78
CA ASP A 346 -8.24 22.80 -6.06
C ASP A 346 -9.12 23.09 -4.84
N ALA A 347 -10.44 22.95 -4.99
CA ALA A 347 -11.38 23.12 -3.89
C ALA A 347 -11.15 22.08 -2.79
N LEU A 348 -10.90 20.81 -3.15
CA LEU A 348 -10.58 19.76 -2.19
C LEU A 348 -9.26 20.03 -1.46
N ILE A 349 -8.20 20.41 -2.18
CA ILE A 349 -6.91 20.75 -1.57
C ILE A 349 -7.06 21.93 -0.59
N ALA A 350 -7.83 22.96 -0.95
CA ALA A 350 -8.09 24.10 -0.07
C ALA A 350 -8.90 23.68 1.18
N ALA A 351 -9.84 22.74 1.05
CA ALA A 351 -10.66 22.25 2.17
C ALA A 351 -9.88 21.38 3.17
N MET A 352 -8.70 20.86 2.81
CA MET A 352 -7.90 20.02 3.70
C MET A 352 -7.41 20.75 4.95
N ASP A 353 -7.12 22.05 4.84
CA ASP A 353 -6.51 22.84 5.92
C ASP A 353 -7.45 23.00 7.14
N VAL A 354 -8.76 22.79 6.95
CA VAL A 354 -9.78 22.82 8.01
C VAL A 354 -10.31 21.43 8.38
N GLY A 355 -9.77 20.37 7.77
CA GLY A 355 -10.30 19.02 7.87
C GLY A 355 -9.89 18.23 9.12
N GLY A 356 -9.04 18.78 9.99
CA GLY A 356 -8.65 18.11 11.25
C GLY A 356 -7.86 16.81 11.06
N PHE A 357 -7.22 16.62 9.91
CA PHE A 357 -6.42 15.44 9.60
C PHE A 357 -5.11 15.41 10.39
N SER A 358 -4.62 14.21 10.70
CA SER A 358 -3.22 14.05 11.10
C SER A 358 -2.27 14.48 9.97
N LYS A 359 -0.99 14.69 10.30
CA LYS A 359 0.00 15.08 9.30
C LYS A 359 0.10 14.05 8.17
N GLU A 360 0.14 12.77 8.51
CA GLU A 360 0.23 11.65 7.56
C GLU A 360 -1.00 11.56 6.67
N GLN A 361 -2.20 11.73 7.25
CA GLN A 361 -3.45 11.76 6.51
C GLN A 361 -3.46 12.92 5.52
N ALA A 362 -3.07 14.12 5.96
CA ALA A 362 -2.97 15.29 5.10
C ALA A 362 -1.90 15.12 3.99
N ASP A 363 -0.74 14.56 4.30
CA ASP A 363 0.29 14.29 3.29
C ASP A 363 -0.19 13.27 2.24
N LEU A 364 -0.89 12.21 2.67
CA LEU A 364 -1.46 11.20 1.78
C LEU A 364 -2.56 11.78 0.90
N LEU A 365 -3.54 12.51 1.47
CA LEU A 365 -4.60 13.16 0.72
C LEU A 365 -4.05 14.14 -0.31
N ARG A 366 -3.08 14.98 0.08
CA ARG A 366 -2.45 15.97 -0.81
C ARG A 366 -1.74 15.27 -1.96
N MET A 367 -0.95 14.24 -1.66
CA MET A 367 -0.28 13.43 -2.67
C MET A 367 -1.27 12.84 -3.69
N LYS A 368 -2.45 12.39 -3.24
CA LYS A 368 -3.49 11.83 -4.11
C LYS A 368 -4.19 12.92 -4.93
N LEU A 369 -4.57 14.04 -4.34
CA LEU A 369 -5.25 15.14 -5.03
C LEU A 369 -4.37 15.85 -6.06
N GLU A 370 -3.06 15.89 -5.84
CA GLU A 370 -2.12 16.45 -6.82
C GLU A 370 -1.81 15.47 -7.97
N TYR A 371 -2.05 14.17 -7.77
CA TYR A 371 -1.65 13.13 -8.70
C TYR A 371 -2.27 13.27 -10.11
N PRO A 372 -3.59 13.52 -10.27
CA PRO A 372 -4.20 13.68 -11.59
C PRO A 372 -3.60 14.83 -12.43
N ARG A 373 -2.95 15.80 -11.80
CA ARG A 373 -2.28 16.92 -12.50
C ARG A 373 -0.77 16.70 -12.67
N LYS A 374 -0.22 15.66 -12.04
CA LYS A 374 1.22 15.41 -12.03
C LYS A 374 1.73 15.05 -13.42
N GLY A 375 2.70 15.83 -13.89
CA GLY A 375 3.30 15.68 -15.22
C GLY A 375 2.56 16.43 -16.33
N GLY A 376 1.38 17.00 -16.05
CA GLY A 376 0.55 17.73 -17.00
C GLY A 376 0.33 16.97 -18.32
N SER A 377 0.15 17.73 -19.39
CA SER A 377 0.00 17.21 -20.76
C SER A 377 1.20 16.34 -21.20
N GLY A 378 2.42 16.67 -20.74
CA GLY A 378 3.62 15.87 -21.05
C GLY A 378 3.63 14.48 -20.41
N GLY A 379 2.89 14.28 -19.31
CA GLY A 379 2.68 12.97 -18.68
C GLY A 379 1.78 12.08 -19.53
N VAL A 380 0.62 12.61 -19.94
CA VAL A 380 -0.32 11.90 -20.83
C VAL A 380 0.32 11.57 -22.17
N LEU A 381 1.08 12.50 -22.76
CA LEU A 381 1.74 12.26 -24.04
C LEU A 381 2.69 11.06 -24.00
N LYS A 382 3.47 10.93 -22.90
CA LYS A 382 4.35 9.78 -22.67
C LYS A 382 3.56 8.49 -22.48
N TYR A 383 2.44 8.55 -21.77
CA TYR A 383 1.54 7.43 -21.57
C TYR A 383 0.97 6.93 -22.90
N VAL A 384 0.34 7.82 -23.68
CA VAL A 384 -0.20 7.52 -25.02
C VAL A 384 0.88 6.96 -25.94
N SER A 385 2.05 7.60 -25.99
CA SER A 385 3.18 7.15 -26.82
C SER A 385 3.63 5.73 -26.44
N SER A 386 3.71 5.42 -25.15
CA SER A 386 4.09 4.09 -24.67
C SER A 386 3.07 3.02 -25.07
N PHE A 387 1.77 3.34 -25.04
CA PHE A 387 0.72 2.41 -25.43
C PHE A 387 0.73 2.15 -26.94
N PHE A 388 0.96 3.19 -27.74
CA PHE A 388 1.13 3.04 -29.18
C PHE A 388 2.35 2.20 -29.55
N GLN A 389 3.50 2.46 -28.93
CA GLN A 389 4.73 1.66 -29.13
C GLN A 389 4.56 0.19 -28.75
N SER A 390 3.62 -0.09 -27.83
CA SER A 390 3.28 -1.45 -27.40
C SER A 390 2.15 -2.08 -28.21
N ASN A 391 1.71 -1.45 -29.31
CA ASN A 391 0.58 -1.86 -30.15
C ASN A 391 -0.73 -2.08 -29.37
N LYS A 392 -0.95 -1.31 -28.29
CA LYS A 392 -2.17 -1.39 -27.46
C LYS A 392 -3.27 -0.44 -27.90
N ILE A 393 -2.91 0.55 -28.71
CA ILE A 393 -3.83 1.54 -29.27
C ILE A 393 -3.53 1.72 -30.75
N THR A 394 -4.53 2.14 -31.52
CA THR A 394 -4.39 2.44 -32.94
C THR A 394 -3.70 3.79 -33.16
N ARG A 395 -3.39 4.09 -34.43
CA ARG A 395 -2.84 5.40 -34.81
C ARG A 395 -3.88 6.51 -34.59
N GLU A 396 -5.13 6.24 -34.95
CA GLU A 396 -6.25 7.18 -34.83
C GLU A 396 -6.49 7.54 -33.36
N GLU A 397 -6.46 6.54 -32.46
CA GLU A 397 -6.57 6.76 -31.01
C GLU A 397 -5.42 7.62 -30.48
N LYS A 398 -4.19 7.35 -30.92
CA LYS A 398 -3.02 8.16 -30.58
C LYS A 398 -3.18 9.61 -31.06
N GLU A 399 -3.53 9.81 -32.33
CA GLU A 399 -3.68 11.15 -32.93
C GLU A 399 -4.77 11.95 -32.24
N LYS A 400 -5.93 11.33 -31.94
CA LYS A 400 -6.99 11.98 -31.15
C LYS A 400 -6.49 12.39 -29.77
N ALA A 401 -5.84 11.49 -29.05
CA ALA A 401 -5.31 11.79 -27.72
C ALA A 401 -4.24 12.89 -27.76
N GLU A 402 -3.34 12.88 -28.76
CA GLU A 402 -2.32 13.93 -28.95
C GLU A 402 -2.95 15.31 -29.24
N ALA A 403 -4.03 15.35 -30.02
CA ALA A 403 -4.78 16.58 -30.27
C ALA A 403 -5.42 17.15 -28.99
N LEU A 404 -6.01 16.30 -28.16
CA LEU A 404 -6.57 16.70 -26.85
C LEU A 404 -5.47 17.16 -25.88
N VAL A 405 -4.34 16.45 -25.84
CA VAL A 405 -3.16 16.85 -25.04
C VAL A 405 -2.65 18.22 -25.46
N ALA A 406 -2.62 18.52 -26.77
CA ALA A 406 -2.22 19.83 -27.27
C ALA A 406 -3.18 20.97 -26.87
N LYS A 407 -4.45 20.63 -26.56
CA LYS A 407 -5.46 21.57 -26.03
C LYS A 407 -5.41 21.72 -24.50
N GLY A 408 -4.58 20.93 -23.80
CA GLY A 408 -4.40 21.02 -22.35
C GLY A 408 -4.91 19.81 -21.57
N MET A 409 -5.38 18.74 -22.23
CA MET A 409 -5.73 17.49 -21.53
C MET A 409 -4.54 16.96 -20.72
N ASP A 410 -4.81 16.53 -19.50
CA ASP A 410 -3.84 15.93 -18.58
C ASP A 410 -4.40 14.64 -17.94
N ASN A 411 -3.74 14.09 -16.92
CA ASN A 411 -4.17 12.81 -16.33
C ASN A 411 -5.50 12.93 -15.56
N THR A 412 -6.12 14.10 -15.44
CA THR A 412 -7.44 14.22 -14.81
C THR A 412 -8.52 13.44 -15.55
N VAL A 413 -8.39 13.23 -16.85
CA VAL A 413 -9.32 12.37 -17.60
C VAL A 413 -9.13 10.88 -17.34
N ILE A 414 -8.07 10.46 -16.65
CA ILE A 414 -7.82 9.05 -16.30
C ILE A 414 -7.98 8.84 -14.79
N GLU A 415 -7.41 9.74 -13.99
CA GLU A 415 -7.12 9.49 -12.57
C GLU A 415 -8.05 10.22 -11.60
N PHE A 416 -8.88 11.16 -12.08
CA PHE A 416 -9.73 11.95 -11.19
C PHE A 416 -10.70 11.05 -10.42
N ASP A 417 -11.56 10.32 -11.12
CA ASP A 417 -12.60 9.45 -10.57
C ASP A 417 -12.01 8.38 -9.64
N THR A 418 -10.88 7.78 -10.02
CA THR A 418 -10.19 6.75 -9.23
C THR A 418 -9.62 7.32 -7.93
N VAL A 419 -9.10 8.54 -7.95
CA VAL A 419 -8.63 9.26 -6.76
C VAL A 419 -9.79 9.67 -5.86
N ILE A 420 -10.90 10.17 -6.42
CA ILE A 420 -12.09 10.54 -5.65
C ILE A 420 -12.64 9.32 -4.90
N ASN A 421 -12.85 8.19 -5.59
CA ASN A 421 -13.32 6.95 -4.98
C ASN A 421 -12.35 6.41 -3.93
N GLN A 422 -11.03 6.47 -4.20
CA GLN A 422 -9.99 6.11 -3.22
C GLN A 422 -10.10 6.92 -1.93
N MET A 423 -10.34 8.24 -2.03
CA MET A 423 -10.47 9.10 -0.84
C MET A 423 -11.74 8.83 -0.04
N LEU A 424 -12.85 8.41 -0.67
CA LEU A 424 -14.06 8.01 0.06
C LEU A 424 -13.77 6.83 1.00
N ILE A 425 -12.96 5.86 0.55
CA ILE A 425 -12.51 4.74 1.38
C ILE A 425 -11.67 5.22 2.56
N TYR A 426 -10.77 6.18 2.32
CA TYR A 426 -9.96 6.75 3.39
C TYR A 426 -10.82 7.42 4.47
N MET A 427 -11.79 8.24 4.07
CA MET A 427 -12.66 8.95 5.02
C MET A 427 -13.45 7.98 5.90
N HIS A 428 -14.00 6.92 5.31
CA HIS A 428 -14.72 5.89 6.05
C HIS A 428 -13.78 5.12 6.99
N GLN A 429 -12.64 4.62 6.50
CA GLN A 429 -11.69 3.83 7.29
C GLN A 429 -11.07 4.63 8.44
N TRP A 430 -10.81 5.92 8.23
CA TRP A 430 -10.34 6.83 9.29
C TRP A 430 -11.44 7.33 10.21
N LYS A 431 -12.70 6.94 9.97
CA LYS A 431 -13.88 7.37 10.74
C LYS A 431 -13.99 8.90 10.81
N ILE A 432 -13.68 9.57 9.71
CA ILE A 432 -13.83 11.01 9.60
C ILE A 432 -15.33 11.33 9.66
N PRO A 433 -15.77 12.23 10.57
CA PRO A 433 -17.18 12.61 10.65
C PRO A 433 -17.72 13.09 9.31
N GLN A 434 -18.95 12.68 8.96
CA GLN A 434 -19.54 13.03 7.66
C GLN A 434 -19.86 14.52 7.51
N ASP A 435 -19.95 15.26 8.62
CA ASP A 435 -20.09 16.72 8.66
C ASP A 435 -18.75 17.46 8.55
N ASN A 436 -17.63 16.74 8.44
CA ASN A 436 -16.32 17.31 8.16
C ASN A 436 -16.36 18.09 6.83
N PRO A 437 -15.92 19.36 6.78
CA PRO A 437 -16.01 20.18 5.57
C PRO A 437 -15.35 19.57 4.33
N PHE A 438 -14.20 18.90 4.50
CA PHE A 438 -13.54 18.19 3.40
C PHE A 438 -14.37 17.01 2.93
N TYR A 439 -14.93 16.21 3.85
CA TYR A 439 -15.70 15.02 3.49
C TYR A 439 -17.02 15.40 2.79
N VAL A 440 -17.71 16.45 3.25
CA VAL A 440 -18.91 16.97 2.59
C VAL A 440 -18.61 17.39 1.14
N LEU A 441 -17.52 18.14 0.92
CA LEU A 441 -17.10 18.53 -0.41
C LEU A 441 -16.71 17.32 -1.26
N LEU A 442 -15.98 16.36 -0.69
CA LEU A 442 -15.59 15.13 -1.37
C LEU A 442 -16.81 14.32 -1.84
N GLN A 443 -17.84 14.20 -1.00
CA GLN A 443 -19.09 13.52 -1.36
C GLN A 443 -19.80 14.23 -2.52
N THR A 444 -19.79 15.56 -2.54
CA THR A 444 -20.36 16.35 -3.64
C THR A 444 -19.59 16.12 -4.93
N VAL A 445 -18.26 16.19 -4.88
CA VAL A 445 -17.39 15.93 -6.04
C VAL A 445 -17.52 14.48 -6.53
N ALA A 446 -17.67 13.52 -5.63
CA ALA A 446 -17.91 12.13 -5.97
C ALA A 446 -19.27 11.91 -6.62
N GLN A 447 -20.31 12.58 -6.16
CA GLN A 447 -21.65 12.51 -6.76
C GLN A 447 -21.60 13.05 -8.20
N ASP A 448 -20.98 14.21 -8.40
CA ASP A 448 -20.75 14.79 -9.72
C ASP A 448 -19.98 13.86 -10.67
N ALA A 449 -18.96 13.16 -10.15
CA ALA A 449 -18.18 12.20 -10.94
C ALA A 449 -19.00 10.95 -11.28
N TYR A 450 -19.76 10.44 -10.31
CA TYR A 450 -20.64 9.29 -10.50
C TYR A 450 -21.73 9.59 -11.53
N ASP A 451 -22.41 10.73 -11.43
CA ASP A 451 -23.46 11.14 -12.36
C ASP A 451 -22.90 11.26 -13.79
N HIS A 452 -21.70 11.82 -13.97
CA HIS A 452 -21.01 11.84 -15.27
C HIS A 452 -20.78 10.45 -15.86
N ARG A 453 -20.51 9.43 -15.04
CA ARG A 453 -20.31 8.05 -15.51
C ARG A 453 -21.61 7.32 -15.82
N MET A 454 -22.71 7.71 -15.17
CA MET A 454 -24.00 7.01 -15.30
C MET A 454 -24.94 7.60 -16.35
N GLY A 455 -24.60 8.78 -16.90
CA GLY A 455 -25.45 9.52 -17.86
C GLY A 455 -26.59 10.26 -17.19
#